data_AF-A0A959CX34-F1
#
_entry.id   AF-A0A959CX34-F1
#
_cell.length_a   1.000
_cell.length_b   1.000
_cell.length_c   1.000
_cell.angle_alpha   90.00
_cell.angle_beta   90.00
_cell.angle_gamma   90.00
#
_symmetry.space_group_name_H-M   'P 1'
#
loop_
_entity.id
_entity.type
_entity.pdbx_description
1 polymer ?
#
loop_
_entity_poly.entity_id
_entity_poly.type
_entity_poly.pdbx_seq_one_letter_code
_entity_poly.pdbx_strand_id
1 'polypeptide(L)'
;DEDYANALALQADGKIVAGGTGYHPNDPEDYGFALARFNSDGSLDTTFGNQGKVFTQIGPGDDEITSLAVQADGKLLACGFTVDGPDHKPYLVRYNSDGTLDPGFGSGGIVVDSLSNVPRKFEWTGLLPDGRIVVVITALG
;
A
#
# COMPACT_ATOMS: atom_id res chain seq x y z
N ASP A 1 4.22 14.08 -14.51
CA ASP A 1 4.78 12.73 -14.34
C ASP A 1 5.72 12.75 -13.15
N GLU A 2 5.21 12.39 -11.99
CA GLU A 2 6.02 12.27 -10.78
C GLU A 2 5.69 10.93 -10.10
N ASP A 3 6.45 9.89 -10.46
CA ASP A 3 6.44 8.63 -9.73
C ASP A 3 7.35 8.78 -8.50
N TYR A 4 6.77 8.78 -7.31
CA TYR A 4 7.51 8.86 -6.04
C TYR A 4 7.55 7.52 -5.32
N ALA A 5 8.73 7.07 -4.89
CA ALA A 5 8.84 5.99 -3.92
C ALA A 5 8.71 6.55 -2.50
N ASN A 6 7.54 6.32 -1.87
CA ASN A 6 7.18 6.84 -0.56
C ASN A 6 7.49 5.86 0.58
N ALA A 7 7.63 4.57 0.27
CA ALA A 7 7.86 3.52 1.26
C ALA A 7 8.84 2.46 0.77
N LEU A 8 9.63 1.92 1.70
CA LEU A 8 10.54 0.79 1.46
C LEU A 8 10.38 -0.24 2.58
N ALA A 9 10.45 -1.51 2.24
CA ALA A 9 10.51 -2.60 3.21
C ALA A 9 11.49 -3.69 2.75
N LEU A 10 12.23 -4.25 3.71
CA LEU A 10 13.19 -5.33 3.49
C LEU A 10 12.57 -6.67 3.92
N GLN A 11 12.52 -7.63 3.00
CA GLN A 11 12.09 -9.00 3.27
C GLN A 11 13.25 -9.83 3.87
N ALA A 12 12.91 -10.89 4.60
CA ALA A 12 13.90 -11.75 5.28
C ALA A 12 14.86 -12.47 4.32
N ASP A 13 14.46 -12.66 3.06
CA ASP A 13 15.28 -13.23 1.99
C ASP A 13 16.22 -12.21 1.31
N GLY A 14 16.26 -10.98 1.81
CA GLY A 14 17.09 -9.90 1.29
C GLY A 14 16.48 -9.14 0.10
N LYS A 15 15.25 -9.49 -0.32
CA LYS A 15 14.53 -8.70 -1.34
C LYS A 15 14.00 -7.40 -0.75
N ILE A 16 13.91 -6.38 -1.60
CA ILE A 16 13.47 -5.03 -1.22
C ILE A 16 12.16 -4.74 -1.95
N VAL A 17 11.13 -4.32 -1.22
CA VAL A 17 9.87 -3.85 -1.80
C VAL A 17 9.84 -2.33 -1.68
N ALA A 18 9.63 -1.65 -2.81
CA ALA A 18 9.36 -0.22 -2.87
C ALA A 18 7.87 0.01 -3.17
N GLY A 19 7.29 1.02 -2.54
CA GLY A 19 5.92 1.44 -2.76
C GLY A 19 5.85 2.93 -3.07
N GLY A 20 4.98 3.30 -4.00
CA GLY A 20 4.81 4.65 -4.47
C GLY A 20 3.47 4.87 -5.16
N THR A 21 3.25 6.07 -5.67
CA THR A 21 2.14 6.33 -6.61
C THR A 21 2.43 5.63 -7.94
N GLY A 22 1.39 5.20 -8.64
CA GLY A 22 1.52 4.64 -9.97
C GLY A 22 0.33 5.00 -10.85
N TYR A 23 0.56 4.99 -12.16
CA TYR A 23 -0.48 5.12 -13.15
C TYR A 23 -1.08 3.75 -13.47
N HIS A 24 -2.41 3.71 -13.67
CA HIS A 24 -3.02 2.49 -14.15
C HIS A 24 -2.45 2.13 -15.54
N PRO A 25 -2.03 0.87 -15.79
CA PRO A 25 -1.32 0.50 -17.01
C PRO A 25 -2.07 0.78 -18.30
N ASN A 26 -3.41 0.89 -18.23
CA ASN A 26 -4.28 1.08 -19.38
C ASN A 26 -5.09 2.39 -19.30
N ASP A 27 -4.92 3.18 -18.24
CA ASP A 27 -5.63 4.43 -18.05
C ASP A 27 -4.74 5.45 -17.31
N PRO A 28 -4.08 6.36 -18.03
CA PRO A 28 -3.19 7.35 -17.42
C PRO A 28 -3.92 8.36 -16.53
N GLU A 29 -5.25 8.44 -16.60
CA GLU A 29 -6.05 9.31 -15.75
C GLU A 29 -6.47 8.62 -14.44
N ASP A 30 -6.16 7.33 -14.29
CA ASP A 30 -6.48 6.53 -13.11
C ASP A 30 -5.24 6.33 -12.23
N TYR A 31 -5.33 6.82 -11.00
CA TYR A 31 -4.24 6.96 -10.06
C TYR A 31 -4.41 5.96 -8.92
N GLY A 32 -3.58 4.93 -8.92
CA GLY A 32 -3.46 4.00 -7.82
C GLY A 32 -2.10 4.14 -7.15
N PHE A 33 -1.78 3.18 -6.29
CA PHE A 33 -0.41 2.99 -5.85
C PHE A 33 0.20 1.75 -6.50
N ALA A 34 1.52 1.77 -6.61
CA ALA A 34 2.30 0.68 -7.16
C ALA A 34 3.32 0.16 -6.15
N LEU A 35 3.54 -1.15 -6.19
CA LEU A 35 4.67 -1.80 -5.54
C LEU A 35 5.62 -2.34 -6.61
N ALA A 36 6.91 -2.25 -6.35
CA ALA A 36 7.96 -2.93 -7.12
C ALA A 36 8.87 -3.72 -6.19
N ARG A 37 9.27 -4.93 -6.60
CA ARG A 37 10.22 -5.72 -5.82
C ARG A 37 11.55 -5.92 -6.54
N PHE A 38 12.62 -5.80 -5.78
CA PHE A 38 13.99 -5.97 -6.24
C PHE A 38 14.66 -7.11 -5.48
N ASN A 39 15.51 -7.86 -6.18
CA ASN A 39 16.45 -8.80 -5.60
C ASN A 39 17.53 -8.05 -4.78
N SER A 40 18.28 -8.79 -3.96
CA SER A 40 19.36 -8.22 -3.14
C SER A 40 20.48 -7.57 -3.95
N ASP A 41 20.61 -7.92 -5.24
CA ASP A 41 21.57 -7.31 -6.18
C ASP A 41 21.02 -6.06 -6.90
N GLY A 42 19.79 -5.64 -6.56
CA GLY A 42 19.11 -4.50 -7.15
C GLY A 42 18.40 -4.79 -8.48
N SER A 43 18.48 -6.01 -9.02
CA SER A 43 17.70 -6.41 -10.20
C SER A 43 16.21 -6.53 -9.87
N LEU A 44 15.33 -6.22 -10.83
CA LEU A 44 13.89 -6.37 -10.64
C LEU A 44 13.52 -7.85 -10.48
N ASP A 45 12.77 -8.20 -9.43
CA ASP A 45 12.28 -9.55 -9.21
C ASP A 45 11.00 -9.78 -10.02
N THR A 46 11.14 -10.34 -11.22
CA THR A 46 10.02 -10.57 -12.14
C THR A 46 9.00 -11.61 -11.65
N THR A 47 9.27 -12.32 -10.55
CA THR A 47 8.33 -13.26 -9.94
C THR A 47 7.29 -12.60 -9.02
N PHE A 48 7.46 -11.29 -8.74
CA PHE A 48 6.52 -10.54 -7.92
C PHE A 48 5.42 -9.91 -8.77
N GLY A 49 4.16 -10.14 -8.41
CA GLY A 49 3.00 -9.58 -9.10
C GLY A 49 3.04 -9.81 -10.61
N ASN A 50 2.84 -8.74 -11.38
CA ASN A 50 3.00 -8.74 -12.82
C ASN A 50 4.38 -8.18 -13.20
N GLN A 51 5.32 -9.08 -13.53
CA GLN A 51 6.67 -8.71 -14.00
C GLN A 51 7.43 -7.80 -13.03
N GLY A 52 7.34 -8.10 -11.74
CA GLY A 52 8.02 -7.38 -10.67
C GLY A 52 7.26 -6.19 -10.10
N LYS A 53 6.04 -5.95 -10.58
CA LYS A 53 5.20 -4.83 -10.16
C LYS A 53 3.79 -5.27 -9.78
N VAL A 54 3.20 -4.55 -8.84
CA VAL A 54 1.79 -4.65 -8.49
C VAL A 54 1.22 -3.25 -8.60
N PHE A 55 0.08 -3.12 -9.27
CA PHE A 55 -0.74 -1.90 -9.22
C PHE A 55 -1.98 -2.22 -8.39
N THR A 56 -2.39 -1.31 -7.52
CA THR A 56 -3.61 -1.46 -6.73
C THR A 56 -4.32 -0.13 -6.66
N GLN A 57 -5.59 -0.17 -7.03
CA GLN A 57 -6.52 0.93 -6.91
C GLN A 57 -7.53 0.59 -5.81
N ILE A 58 -7.80 1.57 -4.95
CA ILE A 58 -8.68 1.44 -3.79
C ILE A 58 -9.98 2.19 -4.06
N GLY A 59 -9.88 3.42 -4.56
CA GLY A 59 -11.00 4.32 -4.77
C GLY A 59 -11.02 4.93 -6.18
N PRO A 60 -11.96 5.84 -6.44
CA PRO A 60 -12.11 6.50 -7.73
C PRO A 60 -11.12 7.65 -7.96
N GLY A 61 -10.36 8.06 -6.95
CA GLY A 61 -9.33 9.09 -7.05
C GLY A 61 -7.98 8.58 -6.57
N ASP A 62 -7.02 9.50 -6.43
CA ASP A 62 -5.62 9.19 -6.15
C ASP A 62 -5.45 8.35 -4.87
N ASP A 63 -4.71 7.25 -5.02
CA ASP A 63 -4.27 6.42 -3.91
C ASP A 63 -2.79 6.64 -3.61
N GLU A 64 -2.50 7.06 -2.39
CA GLU A 64 -1.14 7.22 -1.91
C GLU A 64 -0.78 6.15 -0.90
N ILE A 65 0.40 5.55 -1.07
CA ILE A 65 1.01 4.70 -0.05
C ILE A 65 1.98 5.53 0.80
N THR A 66 1.89 5.37 2.12
CA THR A 66 2.73 6.07 3.09
C THR A 66 3.65 5.14 3.86
N SER A 67 3.32 3.84 3.92
CA SER A 67 4.12 2.88 4.66
C SER A 67 3.98 1.45 4.12
N LEU A 68 5.05 0.68 4.31
CA LEU A 68 5.14 -0.74 3.98
C LEU A 68 5.73 -1.51 5.16
N ALA A 69 5.09 -2.60 5.53
CA ALA A 69 5.56 -3.56 6.53
C ALA A 69 5.74 -4.95 5.89
N VAL A 70 6.79 -5.66 6.29
CA VAL A 70 6.87 -7.12 6.09
C VAL A 70 6.44 -7.78 7.40
N GLN A 71 5.45 -8.67 7.32
CA GLN A 71 5.01 -9.48 8.45
C GLN A 71 5.91 -10.71 8.61
N ALA A 72 5.92 -11.32 9.79
CA ALA A 72 6.78 -12.47 10.09
C ALA A 72 6.51 -13.70 9.21
N ASP A 73 5.32 -13.82 8.62
CA ASP A 73 4.94 -14.87 7.67
C ASP A 73 5.32 -14.53 6.21
N GLY A 74 6.02 -13.42 5.97
CA GLY A 74 6.46 -12.96 4.66
C GLY A 74 5.42 -12.15 3.88
N LYS A 75 4.21 -11.96 4.43
CA LYS A 75 3.19 -11.08 3.84
C LYS A 75 3.60 -9.62 3.93
N LEU A 76 3.02 -8.80 3.06
CA LEU A 76 3.25 -7.36 3.03
C LEU A 76 1.99 -6.64 3.48
N LEU A 77 2.14 -5.65 4.34
CA LEU A 77 1.06 -4.73 4.71
C LEU A 77 1.41 -3.34 4.17
N ALA A 78 0.56 -2.80 3.32
CA ALA A 78 0.62 -1.45 2.79
C ALA A 78 -0.47 -0.60 3.44
N CYS A 79 -0.18 0.67 3.68
CA CYS A 79 -1.20 1.61 4.12
C CYS A 79 -0.96 3.01 3.61
N GLY A 80 -2.04 3.78 3.55
CA GLY A 80 -2.04 5.18 3.17
C GLY A 80 -3.46 5.67 3.07
N PHE A 81 -3.75 6.49 2.06
CA PHE A 81 -5.08 7.08 1.88
C PHE A 81 -5.52 7.04 0.44
N THR A 82 -6.83 6.91 0.27
CA THR A 82 -7.52 7.02 -1.02
C THR A 82 -8.35 8.29 -1.03
N VAL A 83 -8.42 8.95 -2.18
CA VAL A 83 -9.32 10.08 -2.43
C VAL A 83 -10.68 9.54 -2.89
N ASP A 84 -11.74 9.85 -2.13
CA ASP A 84 -13.12 9.56 -2.50
C ASP A 84 -13.98 10.81 -2.30
N GLY A 85 -14.13 11.60 -3.37
CA GLY A 85 -14.78 12.90 -3.32
C GLY A 85 -13.95 13.94 -2.54
N PRO A 86 -14.53 14.66 -1.56
CA PRO A 86 -13.79 15.63 -0.75
C PRO A 86 -12.97 15.00 0.39
N ASP A 87 -13.11 13.69 0.62
CA ASP A 87 -12.58 13.01 1.78
C ASP A 87 -11.36 12.13 1.43
N HIS A 88 -10.37 12.14 2.31
CA HIS A 88 -9.29 11.15 2.31
C HIS A 88 -9.66 10.03 3.27
N LYS A 89 -9.74 8.80 2.75
CA LYS A 89 -10.06 7.62 3.57
C LYS A 89 -8.80 6.79 3.78
N PRO A 90 -8.44 6.48 5.03
CA PRO A 90 -7.32 5.60 5.26
C PRO A 90 -7.65 4.19 4.83
N TYR A 91 -6.66 3.51 4.26
CA TYR A 91 -6.77 2.11 3.88
C TYR A 91 -5.60 1.29 4.40
N LEU A 92 -5.83 -0.02 4.51
CA LEU A 92 -4.80 -1.03 4.59
C LEU A 92 -4.99 -2.05 3.47
N VAL A 93 -3.90 -2.45 2.84
CA VAL A 93 -3.87 -3.55 1.87
C VAL A 93 -2.88 -4.59 2.34
N ARG A 94 -3.28 -5.86 2.33
CA ARG A 94 -2.39 -6.97 2.62
C ARG A 94 -2.14 -7.80 1.37
N TYR A 95 -0.87 -8.06 1.10
CA TYR A 95 -0.41 -8.92 0.01
C TYR A 95 0.27 -10.17 0.57
N ASN A 96 0.16 -11.27 -0.17
CA ASN A 96 1.02 -12.42 -0.01
C ASN A 96 2.46 -12.08 -0.40
N SER A 97 3.39 -12.96 -0.05
CA SER A 97 4.80 -12.78 -0.36
C SER A 97 5.10 -12.73 -1.86
N ASP A 98 4.19 -13.15 -2.74
CA ASP A 98 4.34 -13.07 -4.20
C ASP A 98 3.73 -11.79 -4.81
N GLY A 99 3.16 -10.91 -3.99
CA GLY A 99 2.52 -9.66 -4.45
C GLY A 99 1.06 -9.80 -4.84
N THR A 100 0.47 -11.00 -4.73
CA THR A 100 -0.98 -11.17 -4.87
C THR A 100 -1.70 -10.64 -3.63
N LEU A 101 -2.92 -10.11 -3.77
CA LEU A 101 -3.74 -9.72 -2.62
C LEU A 101 -4.05 -10.94 -1.73
N ASP A 102 -4.00 -10.76 -0.41
CA ASP A 102 -4.39 -11.79 0.56
C ASP A 102 -5.92 -11.78 0.76
N PRO A 103 -6.68 -12.72 0.17
CA PRO A 103 -8.15 -12.71 0.26
C PRO A 103 -8.65 -12.92 1.69
N GLY A 104 -7.81 -13.41 2.61
CA GLY A 104 -8.15 -13.58 4.02
C GLY A 104 -8.05 -12.29 4.86
N PHE A 105 -7.74 -11.14 4.26
CA PHE A 105 -7.68 -9.84 4.92
C PHE A 105 -8.80 -8.92 4.46
N GLY A 106 -9.59 -8.38 5.40
CA GLY A 106 -10.66 -7.43 5.07
C GLY A 106 -11.61 -7.96 3.99
N SER A 107 -11.90 -7.11 3.01
CA SER A 107 -12.62 -7.46 1.80
C SER A 107 -11.64 -7.71 0.67
N GLY A 108 -11.24 -8.98 0.46
CA GLY A 108 -10.41 -9.38 -0.68
C GLY A 108 -8.98 -8.83 -0.65
N GLY A 109 -8.40 -8.62 0.53
CA GLY A 109 -7.06 -8.05 0.72
C GLY A 109 -7.06 -6.59 1.16
N ILE A 110 -8.22 -5.94 1.21
CA ILE A 110 -8.32 -4.50 1.43
C ILE A 110 -9.24 -4.19 2.61
N VAL A 111 -8.82 -3.25 3.44
CA VAL A 111 -9.65 -2.60 4.45
C VAL A 111 -9.62 -1.11 4.13
N VAL A 112 -10.76 -0.55 3.73
CA VAL A 112 -10.95 0.91 3.68
C VAL A 112 -11.74 1.30 4.90
N ASP A 113 -11.26 2.30 5.63
CA ASP A 113 -11.94 2.74 6.84
C ASP A 113 -13.39 3.17 6.54
N SER A 114 -14.31 2.61 7.32
CA SER A 114 -15.74 2.91 7.33
C SER A 114 -16.15 3.66 8.62
N LEU A 115 -15.20 4.06 9.47
CA LEU A 115 -15.44 4.43 10.87
C LEU A 115 -16.14 5.77 11.13
N SER A 116 -16.59 6.55 10.12
CA SER A 116 -17.68 7.56 10.28
C SER A 116 -17.81 8.50 9.07
N ASN A 117 -19.02 9.02 8.85
CA ASN A 117 -19.37 10.13 7.94
C ASN A 117 -18.86 11.52 8.41
N VAL A 118 -17.71 11.60 9.10
CA VAL A 118 -17.09 12.89 9.46
C VAL A 118 -15.69 13.00 8.86
N PRO A 119 -15.30 14.18 8.36
CA PRO A 119 -13.94 14.42 7.88
C PRO A 119 -12.91 14.09 8.97
N ARG A 120 -11.89 13.30 8.61
CA ARG A 120 -10.78 12.98 9.52
C ARG A 120 -9.48 13.54 8.98
N LYS A 121 -8.60 13.94 9.91
CA LYS A 121 -7.20 14.14 9.59
C LYS A 121 -6.41 12.91 10.00
N PHE A 122 -5.57 12.49 9.07
CA PHE A 122 -4.57 11.48 9.34
C PHE A 122 -3.37 12.16 10.00
N GLU A 123 -2.98 11.69 11.18
CA GLU A 123 -1.88 12.31 11.93
C GLU A 123 -0.59 11.52 11.75
N TRP A 124 -0.66 10.18 11.72
CA TRP A 124 0.56 9.37 11.70
C TRP A 124 0.35 7.90 11.32
N THR A 125 1.24 7.36 10.48
CA THR A 125 1.42 5.92 10.25
C THR A 125 2.74 5.48 10.87
N GLY A 126 2.72 4.34 11.56
CA GLY A 126 3.90 3.78 12.21
C GLY A 126 4.04 2.29 12.06
N LEU A 127 5.27 1.85 11.89
CA LEU A 127 5.64 0.44 11.94
C LEU A 127 6.10 0.09 13.36
N LEU A 128 5.44 -0.89 13.96
CA LEU A 128 5.90 -1.50 15.21
C LEU A 128 7.00 -2.53 14.91
N PRO A 129 7.92 -2.79 15.86
CA PRO A 129 9.01 -3.75 15.69
C PRO A 129 8.57 -5.19 15.36
N ASP A 130 7.30 -5.52 15.60
CA ASP A 130 6.70 -6.81 15.30
C ASP A 130 5.98 -6.85 13.94
N GLY A 131 6.16 -5.82 13.11
CA GLY A 131 5.57 -5.72 11.77
C GLY A 131 4.10 -5.31 11.75
N ARG A 132 3.51 -4.94 12.91
CA ARG A 132 2.18 -4.32 12.95
C ARG A 132 2.25 -2.85 12.52
N ILE A 133 1.19 -2.36 11.90
CA ILE A 133 1.04 -0.94 11.56
C ILE A 133 0.11 -0.28 12.57
N VAL A 134 0.51 0.89 13.07
CA VAL A 134 -0.34 1.82 13.82
C VAL A 134 -0.78 2.92 12.88
N VAL A 135 -2.10 3.11 12.81
CA VAL A 135 -2.74 4.20 12.10
C VAL A 135 -3.36 5.12 13.16
N VAL A 136 -2.92 6.38 13.21
CA VAL A 136 -3.49 7.40 14.09
C VAL A 136 -4.33 8.36 13.25
N ILE A 137 -5.62 8.41 13.56
CA ILE A 137 -6.60 9.28 12.92
C ILE A 137 -7.32 10.11 13.98
N THR A 138 -7.53 11.39 13.68
CA THR A 138 -8.31 12.30 14.52
C THR A 138 -9.61 12.64 13.80
N ALA A 139 -10.74 12.52 14.50
CA ALA A 139 -12.01 13.04 14.02
C ALA A 139 -12.05 14.56 14.24
N LEU A 140 -12.41 15.32 13.19
CA LEU A 140 -12.75 16.72 13.36
C LEU A 140 -14.20 16.79 13.86
N GLY A 141 -14.38 17.37 15.05
CA GLY A 141 -15.69 17.66 15.64
C GLY A 141 -16.27 18.99 15.19
#